data_AF-A0A356R6V8-F1
#
_entry.id   AF-A0A356R6V8-F1
#
_cell.length_a   1.000
_cell.length_b   1.000
_cell.length_c   1.000
_cell.angle_alpha   90.00
_cell.angle_beta   90.00
_cell.angle_gamma   90.00
#
_symmetry.space_group_name_H-M   'P 1'
#
loop_
_entity.id
_entity.type
_entity.pdbx_description
1 polymer ?
#
loop_
_entity_poly.entity_id
_entity_poly.type
_entity_poly.pdbx_seq_one_letter_code
_entity_poly.pdbx_strand_id
1 'polypeptide(L)'
;MRQSASLMGLMLAGILLGGCETPQFQTLKIYDQPNQVVALQAMSDPYGGKGYDHPASLNEEEMIRILQGIRVERGLVGASKHPAFSDTEIRLFAPHFVKALGQATNEEMVTFFETAQIDSEHDLTTSGGLFVAGGNLYVVLSNFSVKTRAWQDNERYEASYRNRPLEQMDPQPGRLVFEPQIFMVESPDGEIGSRFKGKPWQVAIRYQDFLKNTNR
;
A
#
# COMPACT_ATOMS: atom_id res chain seq x y z
N MET A 1 -11.45 -6.35 -81.83
CA MET A 1 -10.93 -7.40 -80.93
C MET A 1 -9.41 -7.27 -80.88
N ARG A 2 -8.82 -7.35 -79.67
CA ARG A 2 -7.42 -7.06 -79.25
C ARG A 2 -7.09 -5.60 -78.89
N GLN A 3 -6.79 -5.44 -77.60
CA GLN A 3 -5.89 -4.51 -76.88
C GLN A 3 -6.47 -4.37 -75.46
N SER A 4 -5.77 -4.33 -74.33
CA SER A 4 -4.40 -4.67 -73.88
C SER A 4 -4.39 -4.42 -72.35
N ALA A 5 -3.61 -5.23 -71.62
CA ALA A 5 -3.02 -5.04 -70.29
C ALA A 5 -3.60 -4.02 -69.28
N SER A 6 -3.79 -4.46 -68.02
CA SER A 6 -3.06 -3.84 -66.91
C SER A 6 -2.98 -4.76 -65.69
N LEU A 7 -1.78 -4.85 -65.11
CA LEU A 7 -1.48 -5.49 -63.84
C LEU A 7 -2.13 -4.73 -62.69
N MET A 8 -2.65 -5.44 -61.69
CA MET A 8 -2.71 -4.90 -60.32
C MET A 8 -2.58 -6.06 -59.33
N GLY A 9 -1.38 -6.19 -58.75
CA GLY A 9 -1.14 -7.08 -57.63
C GLY A 9 -1.78 -6.51 -56.36
N LEU A 10 -2.46 -7.37 -55.59
CA LEU A 10 -2.82 -7.05 -54.21
C LEU A 10 -1.83 -7.75 -53.27
N MET A 11 -0.95 -6.95 -52.67
CA MET A 11 -0.24 -7.30 -51.45
C MET A 11 -1.27 -7.46 -50.33
N LEU A 12 -1.30 -8.65 -49.72
CA LEU A 12 -2.03 -8.92 -48.50
C LEU A 12 -1.18 -8.41 -47.31
N ALA A 13 -1.43 -7.18 -46.87
CA ALA A 13 -0.79 -6.63 -45.68
C ALA A 13 -1.48 -7.19 -44.42
N GLY A 14 -0.80 -8.10 -43.72
CA GLY A 14 -1.23 -8.63 -42.43
C GLY A 14 -1.21 -7.54 -41.36
N ILE A 15 -2.39 -7.12 -40.91
CA ILE A 15 -2.56 -6.27 -39.73
C ILE A 15 -2.36 -7.17 -38.51
N LEU A 16 -1.16 -7.18 -37.94
CA LEU A 16 -0.91 -7.74 -36.62
C LEU A 16 -1.56 -6.80 -35.60
N LEU A 17 -2.74 -7.18 -35.12
CA LEU A 17 -3.37 -6.57 -33.96
C LEU A 17 -2.52 -6.91 -32.73
N GLY A 18 -1.57 -6.03 -32.41
CA GLY A 18 -0.95 -6.01 -31.09
C GLY A 18 -2.00 -5.59 -30.07
N GLY A 19 -2.66 -6.57 -29.45
CA GLY A 19 -3.43 -6.31 -28.24
C GLY A 19 -2.45 -5.90 -27.15
N CYS A 20 -2.48 -4.63 -26.72
CA CYS A 20 -1.98 -4.30 -25.40
C CYS A 20 -2.84 -5.08 -24.40
N GLU A 21 -2.33 -6.19 -23.86
CA GLU A 21 -2.81 -6.70 -22.59
C GLU A 21 -2.63 -5.56 -21.58
N THR A 22 -3.72 -4.91 -21.23
CA THR A 22 -3.74 -4.06 -20.05
C THR A 22 -3.53 -4.99 -18.87
N PRO A 23 -2.49 -4.79 -18.04
CA PRO A 23 -2.29 -5.64 -16.88
C PRO A 23 -3.57 -5.57 -16.04
N GLN A 24 -4.33 -6.66 -15.98
CA GLN A 24 -5.33 -6.82 -14.93
C GLN A 24 -4.52 -6.95 -13.65
N PHE A 25 -4.34 -5.84 -12.94
CA PHE A 25 -3.69 -5.83 -11.62
C PHE A 25 -4.55 -6.70 -10.69
N GLN A 26 -4.18 -7.96 -10.53
CA GLN A 26 -4.91 -8.89 -9.69
C GLN A 26 -4.66 -8.51 -8.23
N THR A 27 -5.73 -8.20 -7.50
CA THR A 27 -5.65 -7.99 -6.06
C THR A 27 -5.91 -9.33 -5.38
N LEU A 28 -4.93 -9.87 -4.66
CA LEU A 28 -5.09 -11.10 -3.87
C LEU A 28 -5.44 -10.75 -2.43
N LYS A 29 -6.65 -11.08 -1.98
CA LYS A 29 -7.06 -10.87 -0.59
C LYS A 29 -6.43 -11.92 0.33
N ILE A 30 -5.68 -11.45 1.32
CA ILE A 30 -5.04 -12.26 2.37
C ILE A 30 -5.96 -12.43 3.58
N TYR A 31 -6.72 -11.37 3.88
CA TYR A 31 -7.74 -11.29 4.91
C TYR A 31 -8.87 -10.37 4.44
N ASP A 32 -10.12 -10.78 4.66
CA ASP A 32 -11.30 -10.11 4.11
C ASP A 32 -12.46 -10.22 5.12
N GLN A 33 -12.73 -9.15 5.87
CA GLN A 33 -13.89 -9.00 6.77
C GLN A 33 -14.58 -7.67 6.52
N PRO A 34 -15.88 -7.50 6.77
CA PRO A 34 -16.63 -6.31 6.35
C PRO A 34 -15.93 -4.96 6.60
N ASN A 35 -15.33 -4.79 7.78
CA ASN A 35 -14.64 -3.57 8.19
C ASN A 35 -13.10 -3.64 8.09
N GLN A 36 -12.50 -4.74 7.63
CA GLN A 36 -11.05 -4.96 7.64
C GLN A 36 -10.57 -5.74 6.40
N VAL A 37 -9.50 -5.29 5.76
CA VAL A 37 -8.87 -5.97 4.62
C VAL A 37 -7.36 -5.95 4.76
N VAL A 38 -6.74 -7.06 4.38
CA VAL A 38 -5.32 -7.12 3.99
C VAL A 38 -5.23 -7.79 2.63
N ALA A 39 -4.56 -7.16 1.67
CA ALA A 39 -4.44 -7.68 0.30
C ALA A 39 -3.07 -7.41 -0.31
N LEU A 40 -2.69 -8.21 -1.30
CA LEU A 40 -1.61 -7.89 -2.23
C LEU A 40 -2.19 -7.09 -3.39
N GLN A 41 -1.61 -5.94 -3.66
CA GLN A 41 -1.99 -5.07 -4.76
C GLN A 41 -0.79 -4.87 -5.67
N ALA A 42 -0.92 -5.28 -6.93
CA ALA A 42 0.09 -5.02 -7.94
C ALA A 42 0.21 -3.51 -8.24
N MET A 43 1.44 -3.03 -8.34
CA MET A 43 1.78 -1.61 -8.49
C MET A 43 2.35 -1.37 -9.89
N SER A 44 1.96 -0.26 -10.53
CA SER A 44 2.39 0.06 -11.90
C SER A 44 3.84 0.54 -12.01
N ASP A 45 4.41 1.06 -10.92
CA ASP A 45 5.79 1.54 -10.85
C ASP A 45 6.40 1.17 -9.48
N PRO A 46 6.65 -0.13 -9.21
CA PRO A 46 7.11 -0.59 -7.91
C PRO A 46 8.52 -0.06 -7.64
N TYR A 47 8.64 0.77 -6.60
CA TYR A 47 9.89 1.38 -6.16
C TYR A 47 10.69 2.09 -7.27
N GLY A 48 10.00 2.86 -8.11
CA GLY A 48 10.61 3.59 -9.24
C GLY A 48 11.19 2.66 -10.30
N GLY A 49 10.46 1.58 -10.62
CA GLY A 49 10.81 0.58 -11.62
C GLY A 49 11.85 -0.46 -11.17
N LYS A 50 12.33 -0.39 -9.94
CA LYS A 50 13.33 -1.34 -9.41
C LYS A 50 12.71 -2.63 -8.87
N GLY A 51 11.42 -2.60 -8.55
CA GLY A 51 10.74 -3.67 -7.82
C GLY A 51 10.96 -3.59 -6.31
N TYR A 52 10.11 -4.29 -5.57
CA TYR A 52 10.23 -4.50 -4.13
C TYR A 52 11.11 -5.71 -3.81
N ASP A 53 11.71 -5.71 -2.62
CA ASP A 53 12.49 -6.82 -2.04
C ASP A 53 11.55 -7.87 -1.44
N HIS A 54 10.71 -8.45 -2.28
CA HIS A 54 9.74 -9.48 -1.91
C HIS A 54 10.06 -10.82 -2.61
N PRO A 55 9.70 -11.97 -1.98
CA PRO A 55 9.05 -12.09 -0.68
C PRO A 55 10.00 -11.77 0.49
N ALA A 56 9.44 -11.24 1.58
CA ALA A 56 10.19 -10.93 2.80
C ALA A 56 9.80 -11.89 3.93
N SER A 57 10.81 -12.46 4.59
CA SER A 57 10.61 -13.37 5.73
C SER A 57 10.68 -12.60 7.05
N LEU A 58 9.57 -12.61 7.78
CA LEU A 58 9.38 -12.09 9.13
C LEU A 58 8.52 -13.08 9.90
N ASN A 59 8.67 -13.17 11.22
CA ASN A 59 7.69 -13.86 12.06
C ASN A 59 6.72 -12.86 12.71
N GLU A 60 5.66 -13.39 13.32
CA GLU A 60 4.59 -12.57 13.91
C GLU A 60 5.11 -11.69 15.06
N GLU A 61 5.97 -12.22 15.94
CA GLU A 61 6.54 -11.47 17.07
C GLU A 61 7.44 -10.32 16.59
N GLU A 62 8.21 -10.54 15.53
CA GLU A 62 9.00 -9.51 14.87
C GLU A 62 8.11 -8.40 14.30
N MET A 63 7.04 -8.77 13.59
CA MET A 63 6.08 -7.79 13.06
C MET A 63 5.38 -7.00 14.17
N ILE A 64 4.96 -7.66 15.26
CA ILE A 64 4.37 -6.99 16.42
C ILE A 64 5.32 -5.93 16.97
N ARG A 65 6.59 -6.27 17.20
CA ARG A 65 7.60 -5.34 17.72
C ARG A 65 7.84 -4.16 16.79
N ILE A 66 7.87 -4.41 15.48
CA ILE A 66 7.98 -3.34 14.49
C ILE A 66 6.76 -2.42 14.58
N LEU A 67 5.53 -2.94 14.52
CA LEU A 67 4.32 -2.12 14.53
C LEU A 67 4.19 -1.28 15.81
N GLN A 68 4.62 -1.81 16.97
CA GLN A 68 4.67 -1.09 18.25
C GLN A 68 5.61 0.13 18.24
N GLY A 69 6.63 0.12 17.37
CA GLY A 69 7.56 1.23 17.19
C GLY A 69 7.01 2.36 16.33
N ILE A 70 5.94 2.14 15.55
CA ILE A 70 5.42 3.12 14.60
C ILE A 70 4.56 4.15 15.33
N ARG A 71 4.90 5.43 15.13
CA ARG A 71 4.20 6.56 15.74
C ARG A 71 3.70 7.53 14.69
N VAL A 72 2.56 8.12 14.96
CA VAL A 72 2.03 9.28 14.25
C VAL A 72 2.38 10.54 15.05
N GLU A 73 2.87 11.55 14.36
CA GLU A 73 3.12 12.89 14.89
C GLU A 73 2.22 13.90 14.17
N ARG A 74 1.34 14.57 14.93
CA ARG A 74 0.40 15.60 14.45
C ARG A 74 0.63 16.93 15.19
N GLY A 75 0.42 18.04 14.48
CA GLY A 75 0.48 19.41 15.03
C GLY A 75 1.80 20.15 14.80
N LEU A 76 1.74 21.49 14.80
CA LEU A 76 2.87 22.38 14.49
C LEU A 76 3.70 22.80 15.74
N VAL A 77 3.16 22.63 16.95
CA VAL A 77 3.81 23.06 18.20
C VAL A 77 3.62 21.98 19.26
N GLY A 78 4.72 21.40 19.77
CA GLY A 78 4.66 20.36 20.81
C GLY A 78 4.04 19.04 20.32
N ALA A 79 4.34 18.64 19.08
CA ALA A 79 3.70 17.52 18.40
C ALA A 79 3.71 16.25 19.27
N SER A 80 2.51 15.83 19.68
CA SER A 80 2.33 14.64 20.49
C SER A 80 2.49 13.41 19.59
N LYS A 81 3.41 12.53 19.97
CA LYS A 81 3.61 11.23 19.31
C LYS A 81 2.62 10.24 19.89
N HIS A 82 1.84 9.60 19.04
CA HIS A 82 0.89 8.54 19.44
C HIS A 82 1.18 7.25 18.66
N PRO A 83 0.86 6.07 19.21
CA PRO A 83 0.90 4.83 18.43
C PRO A 83 0.14 4.99 17.11
N ALA A 84 0.72 4.53 16.00
CA ALA A 84 0.02 4.47 14.72
C ALA A 84 -1.03 3.34 14.68
N PHE A 85 -0.82 2.31 15.51
CA PHE A 85 -1.71 1.18 15.69
C PHE A 85 -1.87 0.91 17.18
N SER A 86 -3.07 0.57 17.61
CA SER A 86 -3.40 0.06 18.93
C SER A 86 -2.92 -1.38 19.10
N ASP A 87 -2.76 -1.84 20.34
CA ASP A 87 -2.34 -3.23 20.60
C ASP A 87 -3.29 -4.29 20.00
N THR A 88 -4.57 -3.95 19.87
CA THR A 88 -5.57 -4.83 19.24
C THR A 88 -5.38 -4.89 17.73
N GLU A 89 -5.21 -3.74 17.07
CA GLU A 89 -4.90 -3.67 15.64
C GLU A 89 -3.58 -4.38 15.33
N ILE A 90 -2.55 -4.22 16.16
CA ILE A 90 -1.26 -4.88 16.01
C ILE A 90 -1.41 -6.40 16.03
N ARG A 91 -2.11 -6.95 17.03
CA ARG A 91 -2.34 -8.41 17.14
C ARG A 91 -3.19 -8.95 16.00
N LEU A 92 -4.12 -8.15 15.48
CA LEU A 92 -4.96 -8.53 14.34
C LEU A 92 -4.13 -8.57 13.04
N PHE A 93 -3.40 -7.50 12.74
CA PHE A 93 -2.75 -7.33 11.44
C PHE A 93 -1.42 -8.06 11.31
N ALA A 94 -0.65 -8.20 12.39
CA ALA A 94 0.69 -8.81 12.34
C ALA A 94 0.73 -10.17 11.61
N PRO A 95 -0.11 -11.17 11.92
CA PRO A 95 -0.07 -12.45 11.21
C PRO A 95 -0.42 -12.32 9.72
N HIS A 96 -1.33 -11.39 9.38
CA HIS A 96 -1.73 -11.15 7.99
C HIS A 96 -0.66 -10.40 7.19
N PHE A 97 0.02 -9.43 7.78
CA PHE A 97 1.14 -8.74 7.14
C PHE A 97 2.32 -9.66 6.91
N VAL A 98 2.66 -10.51 7.88
CA VAL A 98 3.71 -11.53 7.71
C VAL A 98 3.37 -12.47 6.55
N LYS A 99 2.14 -13.01 6.53
CA LYS A 99 1.70 -13.89 5.45
C LYS A 99 1.74 -13.17 4.10
N ALA A 100 1.26 -11.94 4.02
CA ALA A 100 1.23 -11.15 2.80
C ALA A 100 2.65 -10.85 2.28
N LEU A 101 3.56 -10.35 3.14
CA LEU A 101 4.95 -10.06 2.78
C LEU A 101 5.71 -11.32 2.33
N GLY A 102 5.39 -12.48 2.91
CA GLY A 102 5.97 -13.76 2.50
C GLY A 102 5.41 -14.32 1.18
N GLN A 103 4.29 -13.79 0.68
CA GLN A 103 3.64 -14.20 -0.57
C GLN A 103 3.78 -13.19 -1.70
N ALA A 104 4.05 -11.91 -1.37
CA ALA A 104 4.18 -10.83 -2.32
C ALA A 104 5.27 -11.12 -3.35
N THR A 105 4.98 -10.77 -4.60
CA THR A 105 5.98 -10.64 -5.67
C THR A 105 6.68 -9.29 -5.59
N ASN A 106 7.74 -9.12 -6.40
CA ASN A 106 8.47 -7.85 -6.51
C ASN A 106 7.64 -6.70 -7.12
N GLU A 107 6.45 -6.97 -7.64
CA GLU A 107 5.53 -5.97 -8.20
C GLU A 107 4.37 -5.64 -7.28
N GLU A 108 4.22 -6.35 -6.15
CA GLU A 108 3.07 -6.22 -5.26
C GLU A 108 3.41 -5.51 -3.96
N MET A 109 2.54 -4.59 -3.54
CA MET A 109 2.55 -3.99 -2.22
C MET A 109 1.50 -4.68 -1.35
N VAL A 110 1.82 -4.91 -0.07
CA VAL A 110 0.80 -5.30 0.91
C VAL A 110 -0.01 -4.06 1.25
N THR A 111 -1.33 -4.14 1.14
CA THR A 111 -2.24 -3.04 1.45
C THR A 111 -3.20 -3.44 2.55
N PHE A 112 -3.69 -2.44 3.28
CA PHE A 112 -4.65 -2.67 4.35
C PHE A 112 -5.67 -1.54 4.46
N PHE A 113 -6.83 -1.90 4.98
CA PHE A 113 -7.95 -1.01 5.22
C PHE A 113 -8.68 -1.44 6.48
N GLU A 114 -9.06 -0.48 7.31
CA GLU A 114 -9.89 -0.69 8.49
C GLU A 114 -10.87 0.45 8.70
N THR A 115 -12.09 0.09 9.12
CA THR A 115 -13.07 1.00 9.69
C THR A 115 -13.43 0.60 11.12
N ALA A 116 -13.53 1.60 11.98
CA ALA A 116 -14.04 1.48 13.33
C ALA A 116 -15.23 2.44 13.52
N GLN A 117 -16.41 1.90 13.82
CA GLN A 117 -17.61 2.69 14.01
C GLN A 117 -17.49 3.60 15.24
N ILE A 118 -17.80 4.87 15.08
CA ILE A 118 -17.82 5.86 16.18
C ILE A 118 -19.22 6.35 16.53
N ASP A 119 -20.14 6.34 15.56
CA ASP A 119 -21.55 6.61 15.75
C ASP A 119 -22.39 5.90 14.67
N SER A 120 -23.72 6.06 14.69
CA SER A 120 -24.60 5.37 13.73
C SER A 120 -24.39 5.77 12.27
N GLU A 121 -23.75 6.92 12.01
CA GLU A 121 -23.58 7.49 10.68
C GLU A 121 -22.12 7.55 10.23
N HIS A 122 -21.16 7.34 11.13
CA HIS A 122 -19.74 7.57 10.86
C HIS A 122 -18.82 6.50 11.39
N ASP A 123 -17.75 6.29 10.62
CA ASP A 123 -16.62 5.45 10.95
C ASP A 123 -15.34 6.29 11.00
N LEU A 124 -14.34 5.78 11.71
CA LEU A 124 -12.94 6.18 11.54
C LEU A 124 -12.26 5.19 10.61
N THR A 125 -11.70 5.71 9.52
CA THR A 125 -11.00 4.93 8.52
C THR A 125 -9.50 5.09 8.65
N THR A 126 -8.79 3.96 8.70
CA THR A 126 -7.33 3.89 8.63
C THR A 126 -6.93 2.95 7.49
N SER A 127 -6.07 3.39 6.60
CA SER A 127 -5.66 2.58 5.44
C SER A 127 -4.28 2.96 4.92
N GLY A 128 -3.65 2.02 4.23
CA GLY A 128 -2.32 2.24 3.69
C GLY A 128 -1.70 0.96 3.15
N GLY A 129 -0.38 0.87 3.27
CA GLY A 129 0.36 -0.29 2.79
C GLY A 129 1.74 -0.45 3.41
N LEU A 130 2.35 -1.60 3.13
CA LEU A 130 3.68 -1.99 3.57
C LEU A 130 4.38 -2.72 2.43
N PHE A 131 5.69 -2.50 2.33
CA PHE A 131 6.55 -3.19 1.38
C PHE A 131 7.99 -3.15 1.87
N VAL A 132 8.85 -4.00 1.32
CA VAL A 132 10.30 -3.99 1.60
C VAL A 132 11.02 -3.55 0.35
N ALA A 133 11.97 -2.64 0.46
CA ALA A 133 12.79 -2.20 -0.67
C ALA A 133 14.12 -1.61 -0.19
N GLY A 134 15.19 -1.82 -0.95
CA GLY A 134 16.53 -1.39 -0.54
C GLY A 134 16.94 -1.87 0.86
N GLY A 135 16.48 -3.05 1.27
CA GLY A 135 16.72 -3.63 2.60
C GLY A 135 15.93 -3.00 3.76
N ASN A 136 15.02 -2.06 3.49
CA ASN A 136 14.21 -1.39 4.52
C ASN A 136 12.75 -1.81 4.41
N LEU A 137 12.06 -1.89 5.55
CA LEU A 137 10.61 -2.04 5.60
C LEU A 137 9.99 -0.64 5.57
N TYR A 138 9.12 -0.42 4.61
CA TYR A 138 8.34 0.80 4.48
C TYR A 138 6.92 0.58 4.99
N VAL A 139 6.42 1.55 5.73
CA VAL A 139 5.01 1.62 6.12
C VAL A 139 4.44 2.96 5.66
N VAL A 140 3.30 2.89 4.98
CA VAL A 140 2.58 4.03 4.42
C VAL A 140 1.22 4.09 5.10
N LEU A 141 0.87 5.24 5.67
CA LEU A 141 -0.49 5.61 6.08
C LEU A 141 -1.04 6.63 5.09
N SER A 142 -1.98 6.20 4.27
CA SER A 142 -2.68 7.08 3.34
C SER A 142 -3.83 7.78 4.03
N ASN A 143 -4.53 7.06 4.92
CA ASN A 143 -5.58 7.57 5.78
C ASN A 143 -5.29 7.13 7.23
N PHE A 144 -5.37 8.05 8.19
CA PHE A 144 -5.22 7.73 9.61
C PHE A 144 -6.37 8.34 10.41
N SER A 145 -7.25 7.48 10.92
CA SER A 145 -8.45 7.88 11.67
C SER A 145 -9.24 9.01 10.98
N VAL A 146 -9.44 8.90 9.67
CA VAL A 146 -10.23 9.86 8.90
C VAL A 146 -11.70 9.57 9.15
N LYS A 147 -12.47 10.59 9.55
CA LYS A 147 -13.92 10.44 9.77
C LYS A 147 -14.63 10.32 8.41
N THR A 148 -15.24 9.19 8.15
CA THR A 148 -16.02 8.91 6.93
C THR A 148 -17.47 8.60 7.30
N ARG A 149 -18.39 8.64 6.33
CA ARG A 149 -19.77 8.20 6.58
C ARG A 149 -19.84 6.68 6.46
N ALA A 150 -20.47 6.02 7.43
CA ALA A 150 -20.53 4.56 7.53
C ALA A 150 -21.13 3.86 6.29
N TRP A 151 -21.97 4.55 5.52
CA TRP A 151 -22.54 4.02 4.29
C TRP A 151 -21.63 4.15 3.05
N GLN A 152 -20.54 4.92 3.11
CA GLN A 152 -19.66 5.16 1.96
C GLN A 152 -18.81 3.95 1.58
N ASP A 153 -18.62 2.99 2.49
CA ASP A 153 -17.85 1.76 2.24
C ASP A 153 -18.75 0.53 2.00
N ASN A 154 -20.01 0.73 1.60
CA ASN A 154 -20.86 -0.40 1.24
C ASN A 154 -20.57 -0.91 -0.20
N GLU A 155 -20.80 -2.21 -0.42
CA GLU A 155 -20.55 -2.91 -1.68
C GLU A 155 -21.36 -2.36 -2.89
N ARG A 156 -22.30 -1.43 -2.65
CA ARG A 156 -23.13 -0.84 -3.71
C ARG A 156 -22.45 0.28 -4.51
N TYR A 157 -21.33 0.82 -4.03
CA TYR A 157 -20.55 1.80 -4.79
C TYR A 157 -19.40 1.12 -5.53
N GLU A 158 -19.31 1.35 -6.85
CA GLU A 158 -18.31 0.75 -7.75
C GLU A 158 -16.84 1.07 -7.40
N ALA A 159 -16.59 1.99 -6.45
CA ALA A 159 -15.26 2.38 -6.00
C ALA A 159 -15.20 2.56 -4.47
N SER A 160 -15.56 1.53 -3.70
CA SER A 160 -15.39 1.57 -2.24
C SER A 160 -13.92 1.81 -1.86
N TYR A 161 -13.68 2.65 -0.85
CA TYR A 161 -12.33 3.01 -0.42
C TYR A 161 -11.53 1.79 0.07
N ARG A 162 -12.23 0.76 0.55
CA ARG A 162 -11.68 -0.56 0.85
C ARG A 162 -10.87 -1.19 -0.29
N ASN A 163 -11.22 -0.90 -1.54
CA ASN A 163 -10.50 -1.39 -2.73
C ASN A 163 -9.43 -0.40 -3.23
N ARG A 164 -9.31 0.76 -2.60
CA ARG A 164 -8.34 1.82 -2.91
C ARG A 164 -7.67 2.35 -1.64
N PRO A 165 -7.05 1.47 -0.83
CA PRO A 165 -6.51 1.83 0.49
C PRO A 165 -5.39 2.89 0.44
N LEU A 166 -4.79 3.11 -0.74
CA LEU A 166 -3.75 4.11 -0.98
C LEU A 166 -4.29 5.47 -1.44
N GLU A 167 -5.59 5.58 -1.75
CA GLU A 167 -6.22 6.86 -2.11
C GLU A 167 -6.50 7.69 -0.84
N GLN A 168 -5.99 8.92 -0.78
CA GLN A 168 -6.19 9.81 0.37
C GLN A 168 -7.60 10.42 0.34
N MET A 169 -8.32 10.33 1.46
CA MET A 169 -9.68 10.85 1.61
C MET A 169 -9.69 12.32 2.06
N ASP A 170 -8.95 12.62 3.12
CA ASP A 170 -8.81 13.96 3.71
C ASP A 170 -7.37 14.14 4.22
N PRO A 171 -6.43 14.58 3.35
CA PRO A 171 -5.02 14.64 3.70
C PRO A 171 -4.76 15.71 4.75
N GLN A 172 -4.43 15.26 5.96
CA GLN A 172 -4.08 16.11 7.09
C GLN A 172 -2.54 16.25 7.24
N PRO A 173 -2.03 17.37 7.78
CA PRO A 173 -0.61 17.52 8.07
C PRO A 173 -0.19 16.57 9.20
N GLY A 174 0.96 15.93 9.02
CA GLY A 174 1.54 15.00 9.98
C GLY A 174 2.66 14.19 9.34
N ARG A 175 3.23 13.28 10.12
CA ARG A 175 4.21 12.30 9.62
C ARG A 175 4.14 11.01 10.40
N LEU A 176 4.63 9.94 9.78
CA LEU A 176 5.01 8.73 10.46
C LEU A 176 6.46 8.85 10.93
N VAL A 177 6.72 8.35 12.13
CA VAL A 177 8.07 8.16 12.66
C VAL A 177 8.18 6.77 13.25
N PHE A 178 9.40 6.27 13.38
CA PHE A 178 9.68 5.00 14.04
C PHE A 178 10.48 5.25 15.31
N GLU A 179 10.11 4.57 16.39
CA GLU A 179 10.82 4.55 17.64
C GLU A 179 11.41 3.15 17.89
N PRO A 180 12.72 3.03 18.17
CA PRO A 180 13.65 4.14 18.35
C PRO A 180 14.14 4.74 17.02
N GLN A 181 14.27 6.07 16.98
CA GLN A 181 14.59 6.82 15.76
C GLN A 181 15.91 6.42 15.09
N ILE A 182 16.85 5.80 15.80
CA ILE A 182 18.10 5.30 15.22
C ILE A 182 17.87 4.26 14.12
N PHE A 183 16.75 3.55 14.10
CA PHE A 183 16.43 2.61 13.01
C PHE A 183 15.55 3.21 11.93
N MET A 184 15.10 4.45 12.11
CA MET A 184 14.39 5.19 11.08
C MET A 184 15.38 5.62 10.00
N VAL A 185 15.01 5.39 8.74
CA VAL A 185 15.69 6.00 7.58
C VAL A 185 14.91 7.24 7.21
N GLU A 186 15.61 8.35 7.00
CA GLU A 186 14.98 9.54 6.43
C GLU A 186 14.40 9.13 5.07
N SER A 187 13.07 9.15 4.98
CA SER A 187 12.41 8.84 3.71
C SER A 187 12.88 9.90 2.71
N PRO A 188 13.45 9.52 1.55
CA PRO A 188 13.58 10.45 0.45
C PRO A 188 12.21 11.05 0.22
N ASP A 189 12.14 12.37 0.10
CA ASP A 189 10.89 13.08 -0.12
C ASP A 189 10.22 12.63 -1.44
N GLY A 190 9.39 11.59 -1.41
CA GLY A 190 8.42 11.26 -2.46
C GLY A 190 8.88 10.36 -3.62
N GLU A 191 9.28 9.12 -3.34
CA GLU A 191 9.57 8.12 -4.39
C GLU A 191 8.41 7.13 -4.68
N ILE A 192 7.26 7.25 -4.00
CA ILE A 192 6.05 6.48 -4.33
C ILE A 192 5.02 7.41 -4.98
N GLY A 193 4.74 7.19 -6.27
CA GLY A 193 3.49 7.66 -6.89
C GLY A 193 3.29 9.18 -6.95
N SER A 194 4.31 9.95 -7.36
CA SER A 194 4.23 11.41 -7.56
C SER A 194 3.28 11.80 -8.70
N ARG A 195 1.97 11.65 -8.45
CA ARG A 195 0.85 12.29 -9.16
C ARG A 195 -0.37 12.57 -8.27
N PHE A 196 -0.35 12.24 -6.97
CA PHE A 196 -1.50 12.44 -6.07
C PHE A 196 -1.38 13.71 -5.21
N LYS A 197 -2.52 14.35 -4.93
CA LYS A 197 -2.67 15.47 -4.00
C LYS A 197 -2.28 15.01 -2.59
N GLY A 198 -1.23 15.60 -2.01
CA GLY A 198 -0.71 15.24 -0.69
C GLY A 198 0.19 14.00 -0.75
N LYS A 199 1.36 14.05 -0.10
CA LYS A 199 2.19 12.85 0.07
C LYS A 199 1.61 12.05 1.25
N PRO A 200 1.36 10.73 1.12
CA PRO A 200 0.95 9.91 2.25
C PRO A 200 2.04 9.90 3.31
N TRP A 201 1.67 9.66 4.58
CA TRP A 201 2.66 9.59 5.63
C TRP A 201 3.42 8.28 5.50
N GLN A 202 4.75 8.36 5.46
CA GLN A 202 5.59 7.21 5.21
C GLN A 202 6.75 7.18 6.20
N VAL A 203 7.13 5.98 6.63
CA VAL A 203 8.38 5.75 7.36
C VAL A 203 9.10 4.55 6.77
N ALA A 204 10.42 4.67 6.65
CA ALA A 204 11.32 3.61 6.27
C ALA A 204 12.11 3.14 7.49
N ILE A 205 12.21 1.83 7.68
CA ILE A 205 12.76 1.23 8.90
C ILE A 205 13.85 0.23 8.52
N ARG A 206 15.03 0.37 9.14
CA ARG A 206 16.09 -0.64 9.17
C ARG A 206 15.68 -1.82 10.06
N TYR A 207 14.62 -2.51 9.66
CA TYR A 207 13.92 -3.47 10.49
C TYR A 207 14.80 -4.66 10.89
N GLN A 208 15.69 -5.10 10.00
CA GLN A 208 16.62 -6.19 10.31
C GLN A 208 17.61 -5.80 11.42
N ASP A 209 18.12 -4.57 11.40
CA ASP A 209 19.03 -4.09 12.44
C ASP A 209 18.27 -3.88 13.76
N PHE A 210 17.06 -3.35 13.71
CA PHE A 210 16.19 -3.24 14.87
C PHE A 210 15.99 -4.60 15.55
N LEU A 211 15.54 -5.61 14.79
CA LEU A 211 15.25 -6.94 15.34
C LEU A 211 16.49 -7.66 15.89
N LYS A 212 17.66 -7.49 15.26
CA LYS A 212 18.93 -8.02 15.78
C LYS A 212 19.33 -7.42 17.14
N ASN A 213 19.01 -6.13 17.35
CA ASN A 213 19.39 -5.42 18.58
C ASN A 213 18.38 -5.61 19.71
N THR A 214 17.12 -5.99 19.43
CA THR A 214 16.09 -6.24 20.45
C THR A 214 15.94 -7.71 20.85
N ASN A 215 16.62 -8.63 20.16
CA ASN A 215 16.69 -10.06 20.50
C ASN A 215 17.86 -10.41 21.46
N ARG A 216 18.57 -9.40 21.98
CA ARG A 216 19.63 -9.53 22.98
C ARG A 216 19.12 -9.08 24.34
#